data_AF-A0A948FZC7-F1
#
_entry.id   AF-A0A948FZC7-F1
#
_cell.length_a   1.000
_cell.length_b   1.000
_cell.length_c   1.000
_cell.angle_alpha   90.00
_cell.angle_beta   90.00
_cell.angle_gamma   90.00
#
_symmetry.space_group_name_H-M   'P 1'
#
loop_
_entity.id
_entity.type
_entity.pdbx_description
1 polymer ?
#
loop_
_entity_poly.entity_id
_entity_poly.type
_entity_poly.pdbx_seq_one_letter_code
_entity_poly.pdbx_strand_id
1 'polypeptide(L)'
;MDIEKLKSIKVSELNKIAREMNVSDVGSLKKQDLIFKVLQAQTERAGLIFGEGVLEVLPDGFGFLRSPNYNYLPCPDDIYISPSQIKKFALRTGDTVSGQIRPPKEGEKYFALLKVEAVNFENPETAKDKILFDNLTPLYPNQRYKLETKKSDLTTRVMDLLTPIGKGQRGIIVAPPYSGKTIIMQKVANSIAENYPDAVIMVLLIDERPEEVTDMQRTVKGEVISSTFDEPAERHVQVSEMVLEKAKRLVEHKKDVVILLDSITRLARAYNSVVPHSGKILSGGVDSNALHKPKRFFGAARNIEEGGSLTIIATALVDTGSRMDEVIFEEFKGTGNMETQLDRNLFQRRVYPAIDIKRSNTRKEELLLEDKELQRIWILRKVLNELNSVEAMELLLQKLGKTKTNEEFLESMNQ
;
A
#
# COMPACT_ATOMS: atom_id res chain seq x y z
N MET A 1 -3.24 -12.34 30.42
CA MET A 1 -2.50 -11.06 30.31
C MET A 1 -3.26 -10.15 29.37
N ASP A 2 -3.21 -8.85 29.63
CA ASP A 2 -3.86 -7.82 28.81
C ASP A 2 -2.85 -7.24 27.80
N ILE A 3 -3.33 -6.73 26.68
CA ILE A 3 -2.51 -6.20 25.59
C ILE A 3 -1.63 -5.02 26.05
N GLU A 4 -2.10 -4.18 26.98
CA GLU A 4 -1.32 -3.08 27.53
C GLU A 4 -0.09 -3.58 28.29
N LYS A 5 -0.27 -4.63 29.11
CA LYS A 5 0.84 -5.26 29.82
C LYS A 5 1.82 -5.87 28.83
N LEU A 6 1.34 -6.54 27.79
CA LEU A 6 2.19 -7.12 26.74
C LEU A 6 2.95 -6.05 25.94
N LYS A 7 2.34 -4.88 25.66
CA LYS A 7 3.01 -3.74 25.02
C LYS A 7 4.10 -3.14 25.89
N SER A 8 3.93 -3.09 27.22
CA SER A 8 4.92 -2.53 28.15
C SER A 8 6.15 -3.43 28.37
N ILE A 9 6.05 -4.72 28.07
CA ILE A 9 7.11 -5.71 28.27
C ILE A 9 8.18 -5.59 27.17
N LYS A 10 9.44 -5.85 27.51
CA LYS A 10 10.56 -5.87 26.55
C LYS A 10 10.43 -7.07 25.61
N VAL A 11 10.85 -6.92 24.35
CA VAL A 11 10.78 -8.00 23.34
C VAL A 11 11.47 -9.29 23.82
N SER A 12 12.58 -9.18 24.56
CA SER A 12 13.29 -10.32 25.14
C SER A 12 12.46 -11.10 26.17
N GLU A 13 11.67 -10.42 26.99
CA GLU A 13 10.75 -11.06 27.96
C GLU A 13 9.51 -11.58 27.27
N LEU A 14 8.96 -10.84 26.29
CA LEU A 14 7.83 -11.29 25.49
C LEU A 14 8.17 -12.59 24.74
N ASN A 15 9.41 -12.72 24.25
CA ASN A 15 9.94 -13.95 23.65
C ASN A 15 10.01 -15.11 24.65
N LYS A 16 10.34 -14.85 25.92
CA LYS A 16 10.34 -15.89 26.97
C LYS A 16 8.92 -16.37 27.23
N ILE A 17 7.98 -15.43 27.43
CA ILE A 17 6.56 -15.73 27.64
C ILE A 17 6.01 -16.56 26.47
N ALA A 18 6.31 -16.16 25.22
CA ALA A 18 5.88 -16.90 24.04
C ALA A 18 6.50 -18.31 23.93
N ARG A 19 7.74 -18.50 24.38
CA ARG A 19 8.36 -19.84 24.44
C ARG A 19 7.73 -20.72 25.53
N GLU A 20 7.45 -20.15 26.70
CA GLU A 20 6.66 -20.82 27.75
C GLU A 20 5.24 -21.16 27.27
N MET A 21 4.72 -20.33 26.36
CA MET A 21 3.63 -20.48 25.39
C MET A 21 3.55 -21.78 24.57
N ASN A 22 4.71 -22.38 24.27
CA ASN A 22 4.93 -23.27 23.11
C ASN A 22 4.64 -22.61 21.75
N VAL A 23 4.80 -21.29 21.64
CA VAL A 23 4.71 -20.57 20.36
C VAL A 23 6.00 -20.80 19.56
N SER A 24 5.90 -21.30 18.33
CA SER A 24 7.04 -21.50 17.43
C SER A 24 7.45 -20.21 16.69
N ASP A 25 8.71 -20.19 16.24
CA ASP A 25 9.30 -19.15 15.37
C ASP A 25 9.25 -17.73 15.92
N VAL A 26 9.52 -17.59 17.22
CA VAL A 26 9.37 -16.32 17.95
C VAL A 26 10.42 -15.27 17.57
N GLY A 27 11.62 -15.71 17.16
CA GLY A 27 12.79 -14.84 17.04
C GLY A 27 12.78 -13.87 15.85
N SER A 28 11.96 -14.13 14.82
CA SER A 28 11.85 -13.31 13.61
C SER A 28 10.63 -12.40 13.60
N LEU A 29 9.74 -12.52 14.60
CA LEU A 29 8.48 -11.79 14.64
C LEU A 29 8.67 -10.37 15.14
N LYS A 30 7.90 -9.44 14.56
CA LYS A 30 7.81 -8.07 15.10
C LYS A 30 7.11 -8.13 16.46
N LYS A 31 7.36 -7.11 17.29
CA LYS A 31 6.75 -7.02 18.62
C LYS A 31 5.22 -7.13 18.56
N GLN A 32 4.58 -6.52 17.56
CA GLN A 32 3.11 -6.57 17.41
C GLN A 32 2.63 -8.00 17.12
N ASP A 33 3.23 -8.67 16.15
CA ASP A 33 2.91 -10.07 15.79
C ASP A 33 3.16 -11.02 16.96
N LEU A 34 4.21 -10.75 17.74
CA LEU A 34 4.53 -11.54 18.93
C LEU A 34 3.48 -11.38 20.04
N ILE A 35 3.05 -10.14 20.31
CA ILE A 35 1.94 -9.88 21.26
C ILE A 35 0.69 -10.64 20.83
N PHE A 36 0.39 -10.61 19.53
CA PHE A 36 -0.75 -11.34 18.96
C PHE A 36 -0.65 -12.85 19.19
N LYS A 37 0.49 -13.49 18.85
CA LYS A 37 0.67 -14.92 19.08
C LYS A 37 0.56 -15.31 20.56
N VAL A 38 1.00 -14.45 21.47
CA VAL A 38 0.82 -14.67 22.92
C VAL A 38 -0.65 -14.62 23.32
N LEU A 39 -1.43 -13.64 22.82
CA LEU A 39 -2.87 -13.55 23.09
C LEU A 39 -3.63 -14.76 22.55
N GLN A 40 -3.28 -15.21 21.34
CA GLN A 40 -3.81 -16.42 20.74
C GLN A 40 -3.54 -17.64 21.61
N ALA A 41 -2.26 -17.91 21.94
CA ALA A 41 -1.87 -19.07 22.73
C ALA A 41 -2.50 -19.07 24.14
N GLN A 42 -2.65 -17.89 24.74
CA GLN A 42 -3.34 -17.73 26.03
C GLN A 42 -4.82 -18.11 25.93
N THR A 43 -5.49 -17.73 24.85
CA THR A 43 -6.92 -18.03 24.62
C THR A 43 -7.12 -19.51 24.35
N GLU A 44 -6.25 -20.12 23.53
CA GLU A 44 -6.28 -21.55 23.23
C GLU A 44 -6.03 -22.41 24.48
N ARG A 45 -5.12 -21.99 25.37
CA ARG A 45 -4.91 -22.65 26.68
C ARG A 45 -6.12 -22.60 27.60
N ALA A 46 -6.97 -21.59 27.46
CA ALA A 46 -8.23 -21.49 28.19
C ALA A 46 -9.35 -22.34 27.55
N GLY A 47 -9.05 -23.10 26.49
CA GLY A 47 -10.01 -23.92 25.74
C GLY A 47 -10.93 -23.11 24.83
N LEU A 48 -10.60 -21.85 24.56
CA LEU A 48 -11.40 -20.94 23.75
C LEU A 48 -10.75 -20.76 22.37
N ILE A 49 -11.57 -20.47 21.37
CA ILE A 49 -11.09 -20.21 20.01
C ILE A 49 -10.78 -18.72 19.87
N PHE A 50 -9.68 -18.40 19.21
CA PHE A 50 -9.28 -17.03 18.91
C PHE A 50 -9.41 -16.76 17.41
N GLY A 51 -9.91 -15.58 17.05
CA GLY A 51 -10.12 -15.16 15.66
C GLY A 51 -9.67 -13.74 15.41
N GLU A 52 -9.31 -13.46 14.17
CA GLU A 52 -8.93 -12.15 13.67
C GLU A 52 -9.52 -11.94 12.27
N GLY A 53 -9.93 -10.71 11.97
CA GLY A 53 -10.19 -10.28 10.60
C GLY A 53 -10.45 -8.79 10.51
N VAL A 54 -10.60 -8.30 9.28
CA VAL A 54 -10.89 -6.90 9.00
C VAL A 54 -12.40 -6.71 8.93
N LEU A 55 -12.93 -5.82 9.74
CA LEU A 55 -14.37 -5.57 9.84
C LEU A 55 -14.93 -4.99 8.53
N GLU A 56 -15.98 -5.60 8.02
CA GLU A 56 -16.91 -5.01 7.06
C GLU A 56 -18.28 -4.84 7.74
N VAL A 57 -18.71 -3.59 7.91
CA VAL A 57 -20.04 -3.27 8.44
C VAL A 57 -21.03 -3.22 7.28
N LEU A 58 -22.10 -4.00 7.38
CA LEU A 58 -23.17 -4.06 6.39
C LEU A 58 -24.26 -3.01 6.68
N PRO A 59 -25.12 -2.67 5.71
CA PRO A 59 -26.14 -1.63 5.86
C PRO A 59 -27.09 -1.83 7.05
N ASP A 60 -27.35 -3.09 7.43
CA ASP A 60 -28.19 -3.47 8.57
C ASP A 60 -27.51 -3.28 9.94
N GLY A 61 -26.26 -2.78 9.95
CA GLY A 61 -25.53 -2.39 11.15
C GLY A 61 -24.78 -3.53 11.86
N PHE A 62 -24.95 -4.78 11.43
CA PHE A 62 -24.07 -5.89 11.82
C PHE A 62 -22.88 -5.96 10.86
N GLY A 63 -21.87 -6.76 11.18
CA GLY A 63 -20.70 -6.90 10.32
C GLY A 63 -20.08 -8.28 10.35
N PHE A 64 -19.10 -8.46 9.47
CA PHE A 64 -18.27 -9.66 9.39
C PHE A 64 -16.79 -9.27 9.44
N LEU A 65 -15.99 -10.06 10.14
CA LEU A 65 -14.54 -9.96 10.07
C LEU A 65 -14.07 -10.80 8.88
N ARG A 66 -13.63 -10.13 7.83
CA ARG A 66 -13.13 -10.75 6.59
C ARG A 66 -11.68 -11.15 6.75
N SER A 67 -11.34 -12.32 6.22
CA SER A 67 -9.98 -12.85 6.30
C SER A 67 -9.07 -12.29 5.19
N PRO A 68 -7.84 -11.84 5.53
CA PRO A 68 -6.82 -11.48 4.54
C PRO A 68 -6.47 -12.64 3.60
N ASN A 69 -6.51 -13.89 4.09
CA ASN A 69 -6.17 -15.09 3.31
C ASN A 69 -7.12 -15.33 2.13
N TYR A 70 -8.34 -14.78 2.21
CA TYR A 70 -9.35 -14.82 1.17
C TYR A 70 -9.52 -13.45 0.50
N ASN A 71 -8.49 -12.59 0.49
CA ASN A 71 -8.52 -11.27 -0.13
C ASN A 71 -9.71 -10.40 0.32
N TYR A 72 -10.12 -10.53 1.59
CA TYR A 72 -11.28 -9.83 2.17
C TYR A 72 -12.65 -10.19 1.57
N LEU A 73 -12.74 -11.35 0.92
CA LEU A 73 -13.98 -11.82 0.35
C LEU A 73 -14.88 -12.49 1.38
N PRO A 74 -16.20 -12.48 1.14
CA PRO A 74 -17.13 -13.28 1.94
C PRO A 74 -16.76 -14.76 1.89
N CYS A 75 -16.55 -15.34 3.08
CA CYS A 75 -16.20 -16.73 3.28
C CYS A 75 -17.13 -17.36 4.34
N PRO A 76 -17.43 -18.67 4.26
CA PRO A 76 -18.15 -19.37 5.33
C PRO A 76 -17.49 -19.25 6.72
N ASP A 77 -16.16 -19.07 6.75
CA ASP A 77 -15.38 -18.94 7.98
C ASP A 77 -15.36 -17.52 8.56
N ASP A 78 -16.10 -16.59 7.97
CA ASP A 78 -16.18 -15.22 8.46
C ASP A 78 -16.79 -15.14 9.87
N ILE A 79 -16.26 -14.21 10.66
CA ILE A 79 -16.67 -14.03 12.05
C ILE A 79 -17.73 -12.93 12.11
N TYR A 80 -18.94 -13.31 12.49
CA TYR A 80 -20.03 -12.38 12.78
C TYR A 80 -19.68 -11.48 13.98
N ILE A 81 -19.94 -10.18 13.81
CA ILE A 81 -19.92 -9.20 14.88
C ILE A 81 -21.28 -8.51 15.02
N SER A 82 -21.76 -8.41 16.26
CA SER A 82 -23.07 -7.82 16.52
C SER A 82 -23.05 -6.29 16.43
N PRO A 83 -24.19 -5.65 16.08
CA PRO A 83 -24.31 -4.19 16.10
C PRO A 83 -23.96 -3.58 17.48
N SER A 84 -24.30 -4.30 18.56
CA SER A 84 -23.98 -3.88 19.94
C SER A 84 -22.47 -3.81 20.19
N GLN A 85 -21.70 -4.76 19.67
CA GLN A 85 -20.23 -4.74 19.78
C GLN A 85 -19.62 -3.63 18.93
N ILE A 86 -20.09 -3.46 17.69
CA ILE A 86 -19.67 -2.37 16.79
C ILE A 86 -19.89 -1.02 17.48
N LYS A 87 -21.09 -0.79 18.03
CA LYS A 87 -21.43 0.46 18.73
C LYS A 87 -20.61 0.65 20.00
N LYS A 88 -20.44 -0.41 20.81
CA LYS A 88 -19.70 -0.34 22.09
C LYS A 88 -18.25 0.09 21.90
N PHE A 89 -17.58 -0.40 20.85
CA PHE A 89 -16.18 -0.11 20.56
C PHE A 89 -15.98 0.94 19.46
N ALA A 90 -17.06 1.61 19.02
CA ALA A 90 -17.04 2.60 17.95
C ALA A 90 -16.35 2.12 16.66
N LEU A 91 -16.51 0.82 16.35
CA LEU A 91 -15.83 0.16 15.24
C LEU A 91 -16.38 0.64 13.90
N ARG A 92 -15.53 0.62 12.88
CA ARG A 92 -15.85 0.99 11.50
C ARG A 92 -15.30 -0.04 10.53
N THR A 93 -15.84 -0.04 9.31
CA THR A 93 -15.27 -0.82 8.21
C THR A 93 -13.78 -0.52 8.07
N GLY A 94 -12.97 -1.57 7.92
CA GLY A 94 -11.51 -1.51 7.87
C GLY A 94 -10.81 -1.76 9.22
N ASP A 95 -11.50 -1.75 10.36
CA ASP A 95 -10.84 -2.01 11.64
C ASP A 95 -10.44 -3.49 11.71
N THR A 96 -9.17 -3.78 11.97
CA THR A 96 -8.71 -5.13 12.29
C THR A 96 -9.13 -5.46 13.70
N VAL A 97 -10.04 -6.42 13.86
CA VAL A 97 -10.55 -6.84 15.16
C VAL A 97 -10.04 -8.24 15.46
N SER A 98 -9.50 -8.43 16.66
CA SER A 98 -9.10 -9.74 17.14
C SER A 98 -9.67 -10.02 18.52
N GLY A 99 -9.98 -11.29 18.78
CA GLY A 99 -10.58 -11.68 20.04
C GLY A 99 -11.10 -13.10 20.08
N GLN A 100 -11.84 -13.39 21.13
CA GLN A 100 -12.39 -14.71 21.39
C GLN A 100 -13.61 -14.94 20.49
N ILE A 101 -13.62 -16.07 19.80
CA ILE A 101 -14.73 -16.48 18.93
C ILE A 101 -15.35 -17.79 19.43
N ARG A 102 -16.57 -18.05 18.98
CA ARG A 102 -17.25 -19.34 19.18
C ARG A 102 -17.76 -19.89 17.86
N PRO A 103 -17.88 -21.22 17.74
CA PRO A 103 -18.55 -21.84 16.60
C PRO A 103 -20.04 -21.46 16.56
N PRO A 104 -20.67 -21.55 15.37
CA PRO A 104 -22.11 -21.39 15.23
C PRO A 104 -22.87 -22.39 16.09
N LYS A 105 -23.95 -21.92 16.73
CA LYS A 105 -24.95 -22.78 17.38
C LYS A 105 -25.92 -23.34 16.35
N GLU A 106 -26.77 -24.27 16.77
CA GLU A 106 -27.85 -24.82 15.94
C GLU A 106 -28.73 -23.68 15.37
N GLY A 107 -28.80 -23.58 14.03
CA GLY A 107 -29.48 -22.51 13.31
C GLY A 107 -28.62 -21.29 12.92
N GLU A 108 -27.38 -21.18 13.41
CA GLU A 108 -26.41 -20.17 12.99
C GLU A 108 -25.49 -20.72 11.88
N LYS A 109 -25.03 -19.84 10.97
CA LYS A 109 -24.15 -20.24 9.85
C LYS A 109 -22.68 -19.86 10.05
N TYR A 110 -22.39 -18.87 10.90
CA TYR A 110 -21.07 -18.23 10.99
C TYR A 110 -20.51 -18.32 12.40
N PHE A 111 -19.19 -18.23 12.52
CA PHE A 111 -18.55 -18.00 13.81
C PHE A 111 -19.02 -16.67 14.39
N ALA A 112 -19.06 -16.53 15.71
CA ALA A 112 -19.46 -15.29 16.36
C ALA A 112 -18.37 -14.80 17.30
N LEU A 113 -18.09 -13.49 17.26
CA LEU A 113 -17.17 -12.84 18.19
C LEU A 113 -17.81 -12.76 19.58
N LEU A 114 -17.20 -13.38 20.58
CA LEU A 114 -17.62 -13.31 21.97
C LEU A 114 -17.09 -12.06 22.67
N LYS A 115 -15.78 -11.84 22.54
CA LYS A 115 -15.08 -10.75 23.24
C LYS A 115 -14.01 -10.17 22.33
N VAL A 116 -14.03 -8.85 22.16
CA VAL A 116 -12.96 -8.10 21.49
C VAL A 116 -11.77 -8.02 22.47
N GLU A 117 -10.61 -8.49 22.05
CA GLU A 117 -9.36 -8.38 22.82
C GLU A 117 -8.47 -7.25 22.28
N ALA A 118 -8.48 -6.99 20.97
CA ALA A 118 -7.75 -5.88 20.37
C ALA A 118 -8.42 -5.32 19.11
N VAL A 119 -8.19 -4.03 18.87
CA VAL A 119 -8.61 -3.30 17.66
C VAL A 119 -7.36 -2.63 17.07
N ASN A 120 -7.03 -2.90 15.81
CA ASN A 120 -5.83 -2.44 15.12
C ASN A 120 -4.54 -2.65 15.94
N PHE A 121 -4.42 -3.82 16.60
CA PHE A 121 -3.31 -4.20 17.47
C PHE A 121 -3.15 -3.33 18.73
N GLU A 122 -4.24 -2.66 19.15
CA GLU A 122 -4.30 -1.81 20.33
C GLU A 122 -5.44 -2.21 21.27
N ASN A 123 -5.41 -1.66 22.49
CA ASN A 123 -6.49 -1.90 23.44
C ASN A 123 -7.80 -1.30 22.87
N PRO A 124 -8.92 -2.06 22.88
CA PRO A 124 -10.19 -1.58 22.34
C PRO A 124 -10.72 -0.31 23.00
N GLU A 125 -10.36 -0.04 24.26
CA GLU A 125 -10.75 1.18 24.96
C GLU A 125 -9.95 2.39 24.46
N THR A 126 -8.63 2.25 24.29
CA THR A 126 -7.80 3.33 23.72
C THR A 126 -8.12 3.61 22.25
N ALA A 127 -8.57 2.60 21.52
CA ALA A 127 -8.90 2.75 20.10
C ALA A 127 -10.12 3.66 19.84
N LYS A 128 -10.92 3.96 20.87
CA LYS A 128 -12.09 4.85 20.79
C LYS A 128 -11.72 6.32 20.67
N ASP A 129 -10.60 6.72 21.26
CA ASP A 129 -10.19 8.13 21.39
C ASP A 129 -9.39 8.63 20.17
N LYS A 130 -9.42 7.90 19.06
CA LYS A 130 -8.71 8.25 17.82
C LYS A 130 -9.41 9.38 17.06
N ILE A 131 -8.61 10.23 16.42
CA ILE A 131 -9.10 11.21 15.45
C ILE A 131 -9.38 10.47 14.15
N LEU A 132 -10.54 10.73 13.55
CA LEU A 132 -10.95 10.12 12.29
C LEU A 132 -10.07 10.59 11.14
N PHE A 133 -9.79 9.70 10.18
CA PHE A 133 -8.91 9.99 9.05
C PHE A 133 -9.28 11.27 8.29
N ASP A 134 -10.57 11.51 8.08
CA ASP A 134 -11.07 12.69 7.36
C ASP A 134 -10.87 14.01 8.13
N ASN A 135 -10.64 13.94 9.45
CA ASN A 135 -10.38 15.09 10.32
C ASN A 135 -8.89 15.35 10.56
N LEU A 136 -8.00 14.46 10.09
CA LEU A 136 -6.55 14.63 10.23
C LEU A 136 -6.02 15.70 9.28
N THR A 137 -5.01 16.44 9.71
CA THR A 137 -4.49 17.59 8.95
C THR A 137 -3.55 17.12 7.83
N PRO A 138 -3.92 17.29 6.53
CA PRO A 138 -3.09 16.83 5.43
C PRO A 138 -1.91 17.76 5.16
N LEU A 139 -0.71 17.20 5.05
CA LEU A 139 0.50 17.91 4.67
C LEU A 139 1.11 17.36 3.37
N TYR A 140 2.02 18.14 2.78
CA TYR A 140 2.96 17.59 1.80
C TYR A 140 3.87 16.55 2.48
N PRO A 141 4.33 15.53 1.73
CA PRO A 141 5.38 14.64 2.22
C PRO A 141 6.64 15.44 2.61
N ASN A 142 7.12 15.23 3.82
CA ASN A 142 8.32 15.88 4.38
C ASN A 142 9.34 14.89 4.94
N GLN A 143 9.07 13.59 4.81
CA GLN A 143 9.97 12.51 5.17
C GLN A 143 10.08 11.58 3.97
N ARG A 144 11.31 11.33 3.52
CA ARG A 144 11.61 10.50 2.34
C ARG A 144 11.65 9.01 2.70
N TYR A 145 11.08 8.18 1.83
CA TYR A 145 11.44 6.77 1.68
C TYR A 145 12.67 6.66 0.78
N LYS A 146 13.83 6.43 1.37
CA LYS A 146 15.08 6.15 0.65
C LYS A 146 14.98 4.74 0.06
N LEU A 147 15.01 4.64 -1.27
CA LEU A 147 14.83 3.38 -1.97
C LEU A 147 16.14 2.62 -2.22
N GLU A 148 17.27 3.31 -2.17
CA GLU A 148 18.59 2.72 -2.28
C GLU A 148 18.81 1.64 -1.21
N THR A 149 19.19 0.43 -1.65
CA THR A 149 19.55 -0.70 -0.76
C THR A 149 20.96 -1.18 -1.12
N LYS A 150 21.07 -2.13 -2.05
CA LYS A 150 22.33 -2.75 -2.49
C LYS A 150 22.89 -2.00 -3.69
N LYS A 151 24.22 -1.94 -3.80
CA LYS A 151 24.93 -1.38 -4.96
C LYS A 151 24.39 -1.88 -6.30
N SER A 152 24.02 -3.16 -6.37
CA SER A 152 23.53 -3.82 -7.59
C SER A 152 22.13 -3.38 -8.00
N ASP A 153 21.34 -2.80 -7.09
CA ASP A 153 20.00 -2.32 -7.43
C ASP A 153 20.05 -0.89 -7.96
N LEU A 154 20.42 -0.77 -9.24
CA LEU A 154 20.49 0.53 -9.90
C LEU A 154 19.10 1.15 -10.10
N THR A 155 18.03 0.35 -10.17
CA THR A 155 16.67 0.88 -10.38
C THR A 155 16.21 1.75 -9.23
N THR A 156 16.36 1.27 -8.00
CA THR A 156 15.94 2.06 -6.83
C THR A 156 16.81 3.30 -6.64
N ARG A 157 18.11 3.18 -6.92
CA ARG A 157 19.05 4.30 -6.94
C ARG A 157 18.68 5.38 -7.98
N VAL A 158 18.29 4.97 -9.19
CA VAL A 158 17.80 5.89 -10.23
C VAL A 158 16.50 6.57 -9.79
N MET A 159 15.55 5.83 -9.23
CA MET A 159 14.30 6.41 -8.71
C MET A 159 14.57 7.41 -7.59
N ASP A 160 15.49 7.11 -6.67
CA ASP A 160 15.89 8.02 -5.60
C ASP A 160 16.42 9.37 -6.10
N LEU A 161 17.06 9.41 -7.27
CA LEU A 161 17.61 10.63 -7.87
C LEU A 161 16.58 11.39 -8.72
N LEU A 162 15.62 10.69 -9.32
CA LEU A 162 14.69 11.28 -10.29
C LEU A 162 13.29 11.52 -9.72
N THR A 163 12.78 10.58 -8.94
CA THR A 163 11.42 10.58 -8.41
C THR A 163 11.42 10.19 -6.93
N PRO A 164 11.99 11.04 -6.05
CA PRO A 164 12.02 10.76 -4.62
C PRO A 164 10.61 10.55 -4.07
N ILE A 165 10.44 9.51 -3.25
CA ILE A 165 9.13 9.13 -2.71
C ILE A 165 9.07 9.53 -1.25
N GLY A 166 8.04 10.28 -0.85
CA GLY A 166 7.81 10.62 0.55
C GLY A 166 6.75 9.75 1.25
N LYS A 167 6.74 9.83 2.58
CA LYS A 167 5.62 9.40 3.42
C LYS A 167 4.40 10.27 3.12
N GLY A 168 3.32 9.65 2.65
CA GLY A 168 2.14 10.35 2.16
C GLY A 168 2.13 10.68 0.67
N GLN A 169 3.06 10.15 -0.12
CA GLN A 169 3.15 10.43 -1.56
C GLN A 169 1.93 9.90 -2.32
N ARG A 170 1.47 10.66 -3.32
CA ARG A 170 0.52 10.25 -4.37
C ARG A 170 1.27 10.07 -5.68
N GLY A 171 1.85 8.89 -5.86
CA GLY A 171 2.70 8.57 -7.00
C GLY A 171 1.96 7.83 -8.11
N ILE A 172 2.27 8.16 -9.36
CA ILE A 172 1.82 7.41 -10.53
C ILE A 172 3.04 6.89 -11.30
N ILE A 173 3.09 5.58 -11.54
CA ILE A 173 4.02 4.96 -12.49
C ILE A 173 3.27 4.84 -13.82
N VAL A 174 3.59 5.75 -14.74
CA VAL A 174 2.96 5.83 -16.06
C VAL A 174 3.68 4.86 -16.98
N ALA A 175 2.99 3.82 -17.42
CA ALA A 175 3.63 2.68 -18.04
C ALA A 175 2.85 2.21 -19.27
N PRO A 176 3.43 2.21 -20.48
CA PRO A 176 2.84 1.49 -21.59
C PRO A 176 2.91 -0.03 -21.33
N PRO A 177 2.10 -0.85 -22.01
CA PRO A 177 2.23 -2.30 -21.96
C PRO A 177 3.66 -2.75 -22.27
N TYR A 178 4.15 -3.77 -21.55
CA TYR A 178 5.51 -4.30 -21.71
C TYR A 178 6.63 -3.27 -21.47
N SER A 179 6.57 -2.52 -20.35
CA SER A 179 7.58 -1.50 -19.99
C SER A 179 8.33 -1.80 -18.68
N GLY A 180 7.99 -2.89 -17.98
CA GLY A 180 8.63 -3.28 -16.72
C GLY A 180 7.98 -2.70 -15.45
N LYS A 181 6.71 -2.26 -15.51
CA LYS A 181 5.95 -1.72 -14.37
C LYS A 181 6.03 -2.61 -13.11
N THR A 182 5.86 -3.91 -13.30
CA THR A 182 5.78 -4.90 -12.21
C THR A 182 7.11 -4.99 -11.46
N ILE A 183 8.23 -5.01 -12.19
CA ILE A 183 9.58 -5.07 -11.61
C ILE A 183 9.88 -3.82 -10.79
N ILE A 184 9.51 -2.64 -11.29
CA ILE A 184 9.70 -1.39 -10.55
C ILE A 184 8.86 -1.41 -9.26
N MET A 185 7.59 -1.82 -9.34
CA MET A 185 6.72 -1.91 -8.17
C MET A 185 7.26 -2.89 -7.12
N GLN A 186 7.72 -4.08 -7.53
CA GLN A 186 8.36 -5.07 -6.64
C GLN A 186 9.59 -4.51 -5.94
N LYS A 187 10.44 -3.79 -6.68
CA LYS A 187 11.66 -3.17 -6.13
C LYS A 187 11.33 -2.07 -5.12
N VAL A 188 10.34 -1.23 -5.41
CA VAL A 188 9.86 -0.21 -4.46
C VAL A 188 9.33 -0.88 -3.19
N ALA A 189 8.50 -1.92 -3.32
CA ALA A 189 7.95 -2.66 -2.18
C ALA A 189 9.06 -3.24 -1.29
N ASN A 190 9.98 -3.99 -1.89
CA ASN A 190 11.03 -4.68 -1.16
C ASN A 190 12.05 -3.71 -0.55
N SER A 191 12.33 -2.59 -1.23
CA SER A 191 13.19 -1.55 -0.70
C SER A 191 12.57 -0.86 0.53
N ILE A 192 11.28 -0.49 0.46
CA ILE A 192 10.58 0.07 1.62
C ILE A 192 10.54 -0.95 2.76
N ALA A 193 10.30 -2.24 2.46
CA ALA A 193 10.29 -3.30 3.48
C ALA A 193 11.64 -3.47 4.19
N GLU A 194 12.75 -3.30 3.45
CA GLU A 194 14.12 -3.44 3.96
C GLU A 194 14.54 -2.21 4.77
N ASN A 195 14.32 -1.01 4.24
CA ASN A 195 14.78 0.24 4.84
C ASN A 195 13.82 0.78 5.92
N TYR A 196 12.54 0.43 5.85
CA TYR A 196 11.48 0.93 6.74
C TYR A 196 10.61 -0.24 7.24
N PRO A 197 11.15 -1.11 8.12
CA PRO A 197 10.45 -2.31 8.58
C PRO A 197 9.15 -2.02 9.33
N ASP A 198 8.96 -0.80 9.86
CA ASP A 198 7.72 -0.41 10.55
C ASP A 198 6.60 0.03 9.59
N ALA A 199 6.91 0.27 8.31
CA ALA A 199 5.92 0.62 7.30
C ALA A 199 5.03 -0.61 6.97
N VAL A 200 3.73 -0.38 6.86
CA VAL A 200 2.76 -1.41 6.46
C VAL A 200 2.60 -1.38 4.95
N ILE A 201 3.07 -2.42 4.27
CA ILE A 201 3.04 -2.52 2.81
C ILE A 201 1.88 -3.41 2.39
N MET A 202 0.99 -2.84 1.58
CA MET A 202 -0.15 -3.52 0.97
C MET A 202 -0.02 -3.43 -0.55
N VAL A 203 0.05 -4.57 -1.24
CA VAL A 203 0.01 -4.62 -2.70
C VAL A 203 -1.40 -5.00 -3.12
N LEU A 204 -2.06 -4.13 -3.87
CA LEU A 204 -3.41 -4.31 -4.37
C LEU A 204 -3.38 -4.55 -5.88
N LEU A 205 -3.70 -5.77 -6.29
CA LEU A 205 -3.72 -6.19 -7.70
C LEU A 205 -5.17 -6.31 -8.17
N ILE A 206 -5.55 -5.53 -9.18
CA ILE A 206 -6.91 -5.44 -9.70
C ILE A 206 -6.93 -5.83 -11.17
N ASP A 207 -7.77 -6.81 -11.51
CA ASP A 207 -8.00 -7.27 -12.88
C ASP A 207 -6.66 -7.67 -13.56
N GLU A 208 -5.80 -8.32 -12.78
CA GLU A 208 -4.48 -8.79 -13.22
C GLU A 208 -4.45 -10.32 -13.32
N ARG A 209 -3.43 -10.84 -14.00
CA ARG A 209 -3.33 -12.28 -14.30
C ARG A 209 -2.90 -13.10 -13.08
N PRO A 210 -3.45 -14.33 -12.88
CA PRO A 210 -3.10 -15.19 -11.74
C PRO A 210 -1.60 -15.47 -11.58
N GLU A 211 -0.86 -15.63 -12.68
CA GLU A 211 0.58 -15.85 -12.65
C GLU A 211 1.36 -14.63 -12.15
N GLU A 212 0.90 -13.41 -12.47
CA GLU A 212 1.50 -12.17 -11.98
C GLU A 212 1.19 -11.94 -10.50
N VAL A 213 -0.02 -12.33 -10.06
CA VAL A 213 -0.39 -12.34 -8.63
C VAL A 213 0.53 -13.28 -7.85
N THR A 214 0.74 -14.50 -8.35
CA THR A 214 1.60 -15.50 -7.70
C THR A 214 3.04 -15.01 -7.61
N ASP A 215 3.57 -14.38 -8.67
CA ASP A 215 4.91 -13.81 -8.67
C ASP A 215 5.07 -12.70 -7.63
N MET A 216 4.08 -11.81 -7.52
CA MET A 216 4.06 -10.73 -6.52
C MET A 216 4.04 -11.28 -5.09
N GLN A 217 3.19 -12.29 -4.83
CA GLN A 217 3.09 -12.96 -3.51
C GLN A 217 4.40 -13.61 -3.06
N ARG A 218 5.16 -14.18 -4.00
CA ARG A 218 6.43 -14.84 -3.69
C ARG A 218 7.60 -13.88 -3.54
N THR A 219 7.52 -12.72 -4.21
CA THR A 219 8.65 -11.79 -4.34
C THR A 219 8.58 -10.63 -3.35
N VAL A 220 7.38 -10.14 -3.03
CA VAL A 220 7.21 -8.95 -2.19
C VAL A 220 7.04 -9.30 -0.72
N LYS A 221 7.82 -8.64 0.13
CA LYS A 221 7.64 -8.68 1.59
C LYS A 221 6.56 -7.68 2.01
N GLY A 222 5.31 -8.10 1.91
CA GLY A 222 4.15 -7.30 2.29
C GLY A 222 2.87 -8.12 2.19
N GLU A 223 1.76 -7.49 2.53
CA GLU A 223 0.45 -8.09 2.34
C GLU A 223 0.04 -7.94 0.87
N VAL A 224 -0.18 -9.04 0.15
CA VAL A 224 -0.59 -9.01 -1.26
C VAL A 224 -2.06 -9.41 -1.35
N ILE A 225 -2.89 -8.46 -1.78
CA ILE A 225 -4.33 -8.59 -1.96
C ILE A 225 -4.64 -8.52 -3.45
N SER A 226 -5.43 -9.46 -3.96
CA SER A 226 -5.73 -9.52 -5.39
C SER A 226 -7.19 -9.82 -5.70
N SER A 227 -7.67 -9.27 -6.80
CA SER A 227 -8.84 -9.73 -7.53
C SER A 227 -8.46 -9.92 -8.99
N THR A 228 -8.35 -11.17 -9.45
CA THR A 228 -7.93 -11.51 -10.83
C THR A 228 -8.99 -11.12 -11.85
N PHE A 229 -8.63 -11.14 -13.14
CA PHE A 229 -9.55 -10.81 -14.24
C PHE A 229 -10.75 -11.76 -14.40
N ASP A 230 -10.73 -12.92 -13.74
CA ASP A 230 -11.85 -13.87 -13.73
C ASP A 230 -13.04 -13.37 -12.87
N GLU A 231 -12.83 -12.32 -12.09
CA GLU A 231 -13.78 -11.80 -11.12
C GLU A 231 -14.59 -10.62 -11.68
N PRO A 232 -15.84 -10.41 -11.20
CA PRO A 232 -16.66 -9.31 -11.68
C PRO A 232 -16.17 -7.94 -11.18
N ALA A 233 -16.56 -6.87 -11.89
CA ALA A 233 -16.15 -5.50 -11.58
C ALA A 233 -16.57 -5.05 -10.16
N GLU A 234 -17.74 -5.49 -9.69
CA GLU A 234 -18.24 -5.24 -8.33
C GLU A 234 -17.24 -5.76 -7.28
N ARG A 235 -16.61 -6.90 -7.55
CA ARG A 235 -15.62 -7.49 -6.65
C ARG A 235 -14.33 -6.68 -6.62
N HIS A 236 -13.86 -6.21 -7.77
CA HIS A 236 -12.70 -5.30 -7.82
C HIS A 236 -12.94 -4.03 -6.99
N VAL A 237 -14.14 -3.46 -7.09
CA VAL A 237 -14.56 -2.29 -6.30
C VAL A 237 -14.58 -2.62 -4.81
N GLN A 238 -15.25 -3.70 -4.41
CA GLN A 238 -15.38 -4.09 -2.99
C GLN A 238 -14.02 -4.33 -2.32
N VAL A 239 -13.14 -5.12 -2.94
CA VAL A 239 -11.81 -5.42 -2.40
C VAL A 239 -10.99 -4.13 -2.26
N SER A 240 -11.05 -3.24 -3.25
CA SER A 240 -10.35 -1.96 -3.21
C SER A 240 -10.87 -1.04 -2.09
N GLU A 241 -12.19 -0.98 -1.88
CA GLU A 241 -12.80 -0.22 -0.79
C GLU A 241 -12.37 -0.77 0.58
N MET A 242 -12.37 -2.09 0.76
CA MET A 242 -11.90 -2.74 1.99
C MET A 242 -10.43 -2.43 2.30
N VAL A 243 -9.54 -2.54 1.29
CA VAL A 243 -8.12 -2.23 1.46
C VAL A 243 -7.91 -0.75 1.81
N LEU A 244 -8.63 0.16 1.16
CA LEU A 244 -8.54 1.58 1.46
C LEU A 244 -9.02 1.90 2.88
N GLU A 245 -10.16 1.34 3.30
CA GLU A 245 -10.66 1.58 4.65
C GLU A 245 -9.73 0.97 5.71
N LYS A 246 -9.18 -0.23 5.49
CA LYS A 246 -8.14 -0.81 6.35
C LYS A 246 -6.94 0.12 6.48
N ALA A 247 -6.42 0.64 5.37
CA ALA A 247 -5.29 1.56 5.37
C ALA A 247 -5.60 2.84 6.15
N LYS A 248 -6.78 3.45 5.96
CA LYS A 248 -7.20 4.62 6.73
C LYS A 248 -7.26 4.35 8.23
N ARG A 249 -7.84 3.22 8.65
CA ARG A 249 -7.88 2.83 10.06
C ARG A 249 -6.48 2.72 10.64
N LEU A 250 -5.53 2.09 9.94
CA LEU A 250 -4.14 2.00 10.40
C LEU A 250 -3.48 3.38 10.53
N VAL A 251 -3.74 4.32 9.61
CA VAL A 251 -3.22 5.70 9.71
C VAL A 251 -3.83 6.46 10.88
N GLU A 252 -5.10 6.25 11.22
CA GLU A 252 -5.71 6.82 12.44
C GLU A 252 -4.96 6.36 13.71
N HIS A 253 -4.30 5.19 13.67
CA HIS A 253 -3.39 4.68 14.71
C HIS A 253 -1.92 5.03 14.46
N LYS A 254 -1.66 6.12 13.72
CA LYS A 254 -0.34 6.72 13.46
C LYS A 254 0.63 5.77 12.75
N LYS A 255 0.12 4.84 11.95
CA LYS A 255 0.95 3.96 11.12
C LYS A 255 1.28 4.61 9.79
N ASP A 256 2.47 4.33 9.28
CA ASP A 256 2.87 4.63 7.93
C ASP A 256 2.44 3.47 7.03
N VAL A 257 1.49 3.72 6.12
CA VAL A 257 0.91 2.70 5.24
C VAL A 257 1.26 3.02 3.79
N VAL A 258 1.71 2.01 3.05
CA VAL A 258 2.03 2.11 1.63
C VAL A 258 1.14 1.14 0.85
N ILE A 259 0.30 1.68 -0.04
CA ILE A 259 -0.47 0.90 -0.99
C ILE A 259 0.22 0.97 -2.36
N LEU A 260 0.56 -0.20 -2.90
CA LEU A 260 1.02 -0.35 -4.27
C LEU A 260 -0.13 -0.90 -5.11
N LEU A 261 -0.72 -0.07 -5.97
CA LEU A 261 -1.91 -0.42 -6.74
C LEU A 261 -1.55 -0.72 -8.20
N ASP A 262 -1.83 -1.94 -8.65
CA ASP A 262 -1.71 -2.35 -10.05
C ASP A 262 -3.08 -2.81 -10.58
N SER A 263 -3.88 -1.98 -11.25
CA SER A 263 -3.60 -0.59 -11.67
C SER A 263 -4.76 0.37 -11.39
N ILE A 264 -4.48 1.68 -11.30
CA ILE A 264 -5.55 2.69 -11.15
C ILE A 264 -6.45 2.75 -12.39
N THR A 265 -5.90 2.46 -13.58
CA THR A 265 -6.65 2.43 -14.84
C THR A 265 -7.71 1.32 -14.81
N ARG A 266 -7.33 0.10 -14.42
CA ARG A 266 -8.26 -1.03 -14.30
C ARG A 266 -9.30 -0.81 -13.21
N LEU A 267 -8.89 -0.25 -12.07
CA LEU A 267 -9.84 0.12 -11.02
C LEU A 267 -10.87 1.15 -11.51
N ALA A 268 -10.45 2.19 -12.23
CA ALA A 268 -11.35 3.18 -12.80
C ALA A 268 -12.32 2.58 -13.83
N ARG A 269 -11.86 1.61 -14.65
CA ARG A 269 -12.74 0.84 -15.54
C ARG A 269 -13.79 0.05 -14.77
N ALA A 270 -13.41 -0.64 -13.69
CA ALA A 270 -14.34 -1.37 -12.85
C ALA A 270 -15.43 -0.46 -12.26
N TYR A 271 -15.04 0.71 -11.72
CA TYR A 271 -16.02 1.70 -11.26
C TYR A 271 -16.95 2.21 -12.37
N ASN A 272 -16.42 2.42 -13.58
CA ASN A 272 -17.24 2.85 -14.71
C ASN A 272 -18.29 1.80 -15.11
N SER A 273 -17.97 0.51 -14.98
CA SER A 273 -18.92 -0.57 -15.27
C SER A 273 -20.01 -0.73 -14.21
N VAL A 274 -19.70 -0.44 -12.94
CA VAL A 274 -20.62 -0.66 -11.80
C VAL A 274 -21.52 0.54 -11.52
N VAL A 275 -21.07 1.76 -11.86
CA VAL A 275 -21.84 2.98 -11.59
C VAL A 275 -23.11 3.05 -12.46
N PRO A 276 -24.29 3.37 -11.87
CA PRO A 276 -25.49 3.63 -12.64
C PRO A 276 -25.29 4.81 -13.61
N HIS A 277 -25.78 4.68 -14.83
CA HIS A 277 -25.61 5.67 -15.89
C HIS A 277 -26.17 7.04 -15.46
N SER A 278 -25.34 8.09 -15.51
CA SER A 278 -25.73 9.46 -15.16
C SER A 278 -26.43 10.21 -16.30
N GLY A 279 -26.44 9.63 -17.51
CA GLY A 279 -26.87 10.30 -18.74
C GLY A 279 -25.84 11.28 -19.31
N LYS A 280 -24.67 11.44 -18.66
CA LYS A 280 -23.56 12.30 -19.13
C LYS A 280 -22.31 11.46 -19.32
N ILE A 281 -22.02 11.12 -20.57
CA ILE A 281 -20.85 10.33 -20.95
C ILE A 281 -19.77 11.28 -21.49
N LEU A 282 -18.59 11.24 -20.88
CA LEU A 282 -17.41 11.96 -21.31
C LEU A 282 -16.78 11.30 -22.55
N SER A 283 -15.77 11.95 -23.12
CA SER A 283 -14.97 11.35 -24.19
C SER A 283 -14.42 9.99 -23.76
N GLY A 284 -14.36 9.03 -24.69
CA GLY A 284 -13.84 7.69 -24.38
C GLY A 284 -14.82 6.76 -23.64
N GLY A 285 -16.09 7.14 -23.47
CA GLY A 285 -17.11 6.25 -22.88
C GLY A 285 -17.10 6.19 -21.35
N VAL A 286 -16.48 7.18 -20.70
CA VAL A 286 -16.42 7.29 -19.24
C VAL A 286 -17.62 8.07 -18.73
N ASP A 287 -18.39 7.52 -17.80
CA ASP A 287 -19.48 8.24 -17.14
C ASP A 287 -18.92 9.38 -16.27
N SER A 288 -19.58 10.54 -16.26
CA SER A 288 -19.12 11.70 -15.48
C SER A 288 -18.96 11.42 -13.97
N ASN A 289 -19.73 10.48 -13.42
CA ASN A 289 -19.67 10.09 -12.01
C ASN A 289 -18.69 8.93 -11.74
N ALA A 290 -18.25 8.21 -12.78
CA ALA A 290 -17.43 7.01 -12.63
C ALA A 290 -16.06 7.30 -12.00
N LEU A 291 -15.49 8.47 -12.27
CA LEU A 291 -14.14 8.83 -11.79
C LEU A 291 -14.14 9.39 -10.35
N HIS A 292 -15.30 9.71 -9.78
CA HIS A 292 -15.35 10.32 -8.45
C HIS A 292 -14.76 9.41 -7.36
N LYS A 293 -15.18 8.14 -7.29
CA LYS A 293 -14.67 7.19 -6.30
C LYS A 293 -13.19 6.82 -6.53
N PRO A 294 -12.74 6.49 -7.74
CA PRO A 294 -11.32 6.30 -8.04
C PRO A 294 -10.44 7.51 -7.66
N LYS A 295 -10.88 8.74 -7.95
CA LYS A 295 -10.17 9.97 -7.54
C LYS A 295 -10.11 10.11 -6.02
N ARG A 296 -11.19 9.77 -5.31
CA ARG A 296 -11.19 9.75 -3.83
C ARG A 296 -10.26 8.67 -3.27
N PHE A 297 -10.18 7.50 -3.90
CA PHE A 297 -9.22 6.46 -3.52
C PHE A 297 -7.79 6.97 -3.64
N PHE A 298 -7.40 7.48 -4.81
CA PHE A 298 -6.04 7.96 -5.04
C PHE A 298 -5.70 9.22 -4.24
N GLY A 299 -6.68 10.13 -4.09
CA GLY A 299 -6.59 11.35 -3.28
C GLY A 299 -6.63 11.12 -1.77
N ALA A 300 -6.88 9.88 -1.32
CA ALA A 300 -6.76 9.55 0.10
C ALA A 300 -5.31 9.65 0.57
N ALA A 301 -4.33 9.34 -0.28
CA ALA A 301 -2.93 9.40 0.09
C ALA A 301 -2.47 10.83 0.44
N ARG A 302 -1.86 10.94 1.62
CA ARG A 302 -1.46 12.20 2.26
C ARG A 302 -0.51 11.92 3.42
N ASN A 303 0.33 12.90 3.73
CA ASN A 303 1.08 12.93 4.98
C ASN A 303 0.19 13.55 6.06
N ILE A 304 0.34 13.13 7.32
CA ILE A 304 -0.50 13.57 8.44
C ILE A 304 0.34 14.26 9.50
N GLU A 305 -0.10 15.44 9.94
CA GLU A 305 0.60 16.21 10.99
C GLU A 305 0.58 15.49 12.35
N GLU A 306 -0.57 14.90 12.72
CA GLU A 306 -0.79 14.23 14.00
C GLU A 306 -0.08 12.86 14.13
N GLY A 307 0.51 12.39 13.02
CA GLY A 307 1.28 11.15 12.93
C GLY A 307 0.71 10.12 11.95
N GLY A 308 1.61 9.29 11.41
CA GLY A 308 1.29 8.33 10.35
C GLY A 308 1.24 8.96 8.95
N SER A 309 1.06 8.13 7.94
CA SER A 309 0.94 8.59 6.56
C SER A 309 0.30 7.54 5.68
N LEU A 310 -0.41 7.96 4.64
CA LEU A 310 -0.91 7.06 3.59
C LEU A 310 -0.19 7.39 2.28
N THR A 311 0.73 6.53 1.88
CA THR A 311 1.36 6.59 0.55
C THR A 311 0.60 5.67 -0.41
N ILE A 312 0.23 6.16 -1.59
CA ILE A 312 -0.32 5.35 -2.67
C ILE A 312 0.56 5.55 -3.90
N ILE A 313 1.13 4.45 -4.41
CA ILE A 313 1.84 4.42 -5.69
C ILE A 313 1.03 3.50 -6.60
N ALA A 314 0.43 4.08 -7.64
CA ALA A 314 -0.38 3.33 -8.59
C ALA A 314 0.27 3.28 -9.97
N THR A 315 0.10 2.17 -10.69
CA THR A 315 0.42 2.13 -12.13
C THR A 315 -0.74 2.70 -12.93
N ALA A 316 -0.44 3.49 -13.95
CA ALA A 316 -1.40 3.96 -14.95
C ALA A 316 -0.96 3.48 -16.33
N LEU A 317 -1.89 2.84 -17.05
CA LEU A 317 -1.64 2.36 -18.40
C LEU A 317 -1.84 3.49 -19.41
N VAL A 318 -0.85 3.67 -20.29
CA VAL A 318 -0.88 4.60 -21.42
C VAL A 318 -0.54 3.86 -22.72
N ASP A 319 -0.75 4.49 -23.87
CA ASP A 319 -0.46 3.91 -25.19
C ASP A 319 -1.14 2.54 -25.43
N THR A 320 -2.32 2.33 -24.83
CA THR A 320 -3.10 1.09 -24.97
C THR A 320 -3.94 1.07 -26.24
N GLY A 321 -4.05 2.20 -26.94
CA GLY A 321 -4.98 2.41 -28.06
C GLY A 321 -6.43 2.66 -27.61
N SER A 322 -6.69 2.73 -26.31
CA SER A 322 -8.01 3.03 -25.76
C SER A 322 -8.12 4.50 -25.36
N ARG A 323 -9.03 5.24 -25.99
CA ARG A 323 -9.34 6.63 -25.63
C ARG A 323 -9.89 6.75 -24.20
N MET A 324 -10.52 5.69 -23.68
CA MET A 324 -10.96 5.62 -22.29
C MET A 324 -9.77 5.74 -21.32
N ASP A 325 -8.68 5.03 -21.60
CA ASP A 325 -7.50 5.01 -20.73
C ASP A 325 -6.76 6.34 -20.75
N GLU A 326 -6.70 6.99 -21.92
CA GLU A 326 -6.15 8.35 -22.05
C GLU A 326 -6.91 9.36 -21.19
N VAL A 327 -8.24 9.33 -21.22
CA VAL A 327 -9.10 10.21 -20.41
C VAL A 327 -8.93 9.91 -18.92
N ILE A 328 -8.89 8.63 -18.54
CA ILE A 328 -8.61 8.21 -17.17
C ILE A 328 -7.26 8.74 -16.70
N PHE A 329 -6.21 8.57 -17.51
CA PHE A 329 -4.86 9.00 -17.15
C PHE A 329 -4.78 10.51 -16.92
N GLU A 330 -5.33 11.33 -17.82
CA GLU A 330 -5.29 12.79 -17.67
C GLU A 330 -6.01 13.28 -16.40
N GLU A 331 -7.11 12.62 -16.00
CA GLU A 331 -7.83 12.93 -14.76
C GLU A 331 -7.01 12.61 -13.49
N PHE A 332 -6.21 11.55 -13.52
CA PHE A 332 -5.35 11.17 -12.39
C PHE A 332 -4.04 11.95 -12.33
N LYS A 333 -3.49 12.33 -13.48
CA LYS A 333 -2.29 13.17 -13.59
C LYS A 333 -2.43 14.46 -12.80
N GLY A 334 -3.59 15.11 -12.86
CA GLY A 334 -3.88 16.31 -12.05
C GLY A 334 -3.98 16.07 -10.54
N THR A 335 -4.25 14.83 -10.12
CA THR A 335 -4.46 14.46 -8.71
C THR A 335 -3.16 14.03 -8.02
N GLY A 336 -2.21 13.47 -8.78
CA GLY A 336 -0.91 13.01 -8.30
C GLY A 336 0.07 14.14 -7.98
N ASN A 337 1.09 13.82 -7.20
CA ASN A 337 2.22 14.70 -6.91
C ASN A 337 3.60 14.07 -7.17
N MET A 338 3.65 12.84 -7.68
CA MET A 338 4.84 12.22 -8.27
C MET A 338 4.44 11.45 -9.53
N GLU A 339 5.25 11.57 -10.58
CA GLU A 339 5.11 10.83 -11.83
C GLU A 339 6.43 10.17 -12.21
N THR A 340 6.43 8.85 -12.36
CA THR A 340 7.52 8.08 -12.95
C THR A 340 7.05 7.54 -14.30
N GLN A 341 7.56 8.09 -15.40
CA GLN A 341 7.16 7.74 -16.75
C GLN A 341 8.10 6.65 -17.29
N LEU A 342 7.55 5.58 -17.87
CA LEU A 342 8.33 4.53 -18.50
C LEU A 342 8.36 4.67 -20.02
N ASP A 343 9.53 4.54 -20.62
CA ASP A 343 9.76 4.67 -22.05
C ASP A 343 9.87 3.29 -22.73
N ARG A 344 8.96 3.03 -23.68
CA ARG A 344 8.95 1.81 -24.49
C ARG A 344 10.24 1.65 -25.31
N ASN A 345 10.88 2.73 -25.74
CA ASN A 345 12.12 2.67 -26.53
C ASN A 345 13.28 2.12 -25.69
N LEU A 346 13.39 2.54 -24.43
CA LEU A 346 14.39 2.00 -23.49
C LEU A 346 14.17 0.50 -23.30
N PHE A 347 12.92 0.09 -23.08
CA PHE A 347 12.56 -1.32 -22.92
C PHE A 347 12.94 -2.16 -24.15
N GLN A 348 12.60 -1.71 -25.36
CA GLN A 348 12.93 -2.40 -26.61
C GLN A 348 14.43 -2.53 -26.86
N ARG A 349 15.22 -1.55 -26.40
CA ARG A 349 16.69 -1.58 -26.41
C ARG A 349 17.29 -2.38 -25.25
N ARG A 350 16.47 -2.94 -24.36
CA ARG A 350 16.86 -3.69 -23.16
C ARG A 350 17.66 -2.86 -22.16
N VAL A 351 17.40 -1.56 -22.09
CA VAL A 351 17.98 -0.65 -21.10
C VAL A 351 17.02 -0.55 -19.92
N TYR A 352 17.49 -0.98 -18.74
CA TYR A 352 16.69 -1.02 -17.51
C TYR A 352 17.38 -0.25 -16.37
N PRO A 353 16.65 0.56 -15.58
CA PRO A 353 15.20 0.76 -15.65
C PRO A 353 14.79 1.61 -16.86
N ALA A 354 13.64 1.29 -17.44
CA ALA A 354 13.11 1.99 -18.62
C ALA A 354 12.43 3.31 -18.23
N ILE A 355 13.04 4.12 -17.37
CA ILE A 355 12.47 5.37 -16.86
C ILE A 355 12.85 6.53 -17.79
N ASP A 356 11.86 7.32 -18.20
CA ASP A 356 12.07 8.59 -18.89
C ASP A 356 12.52 9.67 -17.89
N ILE A 357 13.80 10.01 -17.95
CA ILE A 357 14.44 11.02 -17.09
C ILE A 357 13.80 12.41 -17.24
N LYS A 358 13.40 12.77 -18.47
CA LYS A 358 12.91 14.12 -18.80
C LYS A 358 11.51 14.34 -18.28
N ARG A 359 10.65 13.31 -18.38
CA ARG A 359 9.24 13.39 -18.01
C ARG A 359 8.97 13.03 -16.54
N SER A 360 9.86 12.26 -15.90
CA SER A 360 9.68 11.83 -14.51
C SER A 360 10.04 12.93 -13.51
N ASN A 361 9.17 13.19 -12.54
CA ASN A 361 9.33 14.27 -11.56
C ASN A 361 8.53 14.04 -10.27
N THR A 362 8.91 14.74 -9.21
CA THR A 362 8.16 14.83 -7.95
C THR A 362 7.91 16.29 -7.61
N ARG A 363 6.66 16.66 -7.32
CA ARG A 363 6.33 18.02 -6.86
C ARG A 363 6.83 18.20 -5.44
N LYS A 364 7.36 19.39 -5.14
CA LYS A 364 7.87 19.76 -3.82
C LYS A 364 9.02 18.85 -3.34
N GLU A 365 9.88 18.41 -4.26
CA GLU A 365 11.03 17.55 -3.93
C GLU A 365 12.04 18.22 -2.98
N GLU A 366 12.03 19.56 -2.88
CA GLU A 366 12.81 20.31 -1.88
C GLU A 366 12.45 19.99 -0.43
N LEU A 367 11.27 19.39 -0.18
CA LEU A 367 10.88 18.92 1.16
C LEU A 367 11.40 17.51 1.48
N LEU A 368 11.93 16.81 0.48
CA LEU A 368 12.37 15.41 0.59
C LEU A 368 13.88 15.24 0.45
N LEU A 369 14.54 16.20 -0.17
CA LEU A 369 15.96 16.19 -0.49
C LEU A 369 16.69 17.30 0.26
N GLU A 370 17.91 17.03 0.69
CA GLU A 370 18.76 18.08 1.26
C GLU A 370 19.19 19.08 0.16
N ASP A 371 19.39 20.35 0.52
CA ASP A 371 19.73 21.41 -0.44
C ASP A 371 20.93 21.07 -1.33
N LYS A 372 21.98 20.47 -0.75
CA LYS A 372 23.19 20.05 -1.49
C LYS A 372 22.89 18.91 -2.46
N GLU A 373 22.08 17.95 -2.04
CA GLU A 373 21.65 16.82 -2.87
C GLU A 373 20.82 17.33 -4.06
N LEU A 374 19.84 18.21 -3.78
CA LEU A 374 18.94 18.80 -4.76
C LEU A 374 19.70 19.59 -5.84
N GLN A 375 20.66 20.44 -5.44
CA GLN A 375 21.47 21.21 -6.40
C GLN A 375 22.26 20.30 -7.35
N ARG A 376 22.83 19.21 -6.84
CA ARG A 376 23.58 18.24 -7.65
C ARG A 376 22.68 17.45 -8.58
N ILE A 377 21.51 17.01 -8.11
CA ILE A 377 20.49 16.36 -8.95
C ILE A 377 20.05 17.30 -10.07
N TRP A 378 19.92 18.60 -9.81
CA TRP A 378 19.57 19.57 -10.85
C TRP A 378 20.64 19.69 -11.93
N ILE A 379 21.91 19.74 -11.55
CA ILE A 379 23.04 19.72 -12.50
C ILE A 379 23.03 18.41 -13.31
N LEU A 380 22.84 17.27 -12.64
CA LEU A 380 22.72 15.96 -13.28
C LEU A 380 21.62 15.97 -14.34
N ARG A 381 20.41 16.42 -13.98
CA ARG A 381 19.27 16.52 -14.89
C ARG A 381 19.58 17.40 -16.09
N LYS A 382 20.26 18.54 -15.92
CA LYS A 382 20.67 19.40 -17.04
C LYS A 382 21.56 18.65 -18.02
N VAL A 383 22.59 17.96 -17.53
CA VAL A 383 23.52 17.19 -18.37
C VAL A 383 22.80 16.06 -19.11
N LEU A 384 21.95 15.31 -18.41
CA LEU A 384 21.21 14.18 -19.01
C LEU A 384 20.16 14.64 -20.02
N ASN A 385 19.62 15.86 -19.88
CA ASN A 385 18.59 16.39 -20.78
C ASN A 385 19.12 16.75 -22.18
N GLU A 386 20.43 17.01 -22.31
CA GLU A 386 21.10 17.26 -23.60
C GLU A 386 21.26 15.98 -24.44
N LEU A 387 21.18 14.80 -23.80
CA LEU A 387 21.31 13.51 -24.46
C LEU A 387 19.95 12.97 -24.91
N ASN A 388 19.95 12.00 -25.82
CA ASN A 388 18.75 11.21 -26.09
C ASN A 388 18.46 10.23 -24.92
N SER A 389 17.23 9.72 -24.82
CA SER A 389 16.80 8.93 -23.65
C SER A 389 17.66 7.70 -23.39
N VAL A 390 18.10 7.01 -24.44
CA VAL A 390 18.92 5.79 -24.34
C VAL A 390 20.31 6.14 -23.82
N GLU A 391 20.99 7.10 -24.46
CA GLU A 391 22.32 7.57 -24.05
C GLU A 391 22.32 8.12 -22.62
N ALA A 392 21.29 8.90 -22.26
CA ALA A 392 21.15 9.45 -20.93
C ALA A 392 21.06 8.35 -19.86
N MET A 393 20.23 7.34 -20.08
CA MET A 393 20.07 6.24 -19.13
C MET A 393 21.33 5.37 -19.05
N GLU A 394 21.95 5.04 -20.19
CA GLU A 394 23.21 4.28 -20.22
C GLU A 394 24.35 5.01 -19.50
N LEU A 395 24.50 6.32 -19.73
CA LEU A 395 25.49 7.15 -19.04
C LEU A 395 25.24 7.16 -17.53
N LEU A 396 23.99 7.37 -17.12
CA LEU A 396 23.62 7.38 -15.69
C LEU A 396 23.95 6.04 -15.04
N LEU A 397 23.54 4.93 -15.65
CA LEU A 397 23.81 3.58 -15.14
C LEU A 397 25.32 3.27 -15.09
N GLN A 398 26.07 3.68 -16.11
CA GLN A 398 27.52 3.52 -16.14
C GLN A 398 28.20 4.26 -14.98
N LYS A 399 27.76 5.50 -14.70
CA LYS A 399 28.31 6.30 -13.60
C LYS A 399 27.90 5.76 -12.23
N LEU A 400 26.62 5.41 -12.04
CA LEU A 400 26.13 4.81 -10.79
C LEU A 400 26.79 3.46 -10.50
N GLY A 401 27.08 2.64 -11.53
CA GLY A 401 27.74 1.36 -11.36
C GLY A 401 29.18 1.46 -10.82
N LYS A 402 29.83 2.62 -11.01
CA LYS A 402 31.19 2.87 -10.48
C LYS A 402 31.20 3.13 -8.98
N THR A 403 30.12 3.69 -8.42
CA THR A 403 30.02 4.01 -6.99
C THR A 403 29.15 3.02 -6.24
N LYS A 404 29.33 2.94 -4.92
CA LYS A 404 28.52 2.09 -4.05
C LYS A 404 27.19 2.74 -3.70
N THR A 405 27.18 4.06 -3.51
CA THR A 405 25.99 4.81 -3.09
C THR A 405 25.70 6.01 -4.00
N ASN A 406 24.48 6.52 -3.92
CA ASN A 406 24.04 7.77 -4.56
C ASN A 406 24.77 8.98 -3.99
N GLU A 407 25.07 8.97 -2.69
CA GLU A 407 25.87 10.01 -2.03
C GLU A 407 27.27 10.11 -2.65
N GLU A 408 28.00 8.98 -2.73
CA GLU A 408 29.33 8.90 -3.35
C GLU A 408 29.29 9.33 -4.83
N PHE A 409 28.22 8.94 -5.54
CA PHE A 409 28.01 9.38 -6.94
C PHE A 409 27.86 10.90 -7.04
N LEU A 410 26.98 11.50 -6.25
CA LEU A 410 26.72 12.94 -6.29
C LEU A 410 27.95 13.74 -5.84
N GLU A 411 28.76 13.21 -4.91
CA GLU A 411 30.04 13.82 -4.53
C GLU A 411 31.08 13.77 -5.66
N SER A 412 31.12 12.67 -6.41
CA SER A 412 32.07 12.51 -7.52
C SER A 412 31.82 13.47 -8.70
N MET A 413 30.64 14.08 -8.79
CA MET A 413 30.33 15.07 -9.84
C MET A 413 31.08 16.40 -9.69
N ASN A 414 31.76 16.61 -8.55
CA ASN A 414 32.59 17.79 -8.30
C ASN A 414 34.03 17.65 -8.82
N GLN A 415 34.39 16.50 -9.40
CA GLN A 415 35.65 16.24 -10.09
C GLN A 415 35.41 16.13 -11.60
#